data_AF-A0A7Y7ZH76-F1
#
_entry.id   AF-A0A7Y7ZH76-F1
#
_cell.length_a   1.000
_cell.length_b   1.000
_cell.length_c   1.000
_cell.angle_alpha   90.00
_cell.angle_beta   90.00
_cell.angle_gamma   90.00
#
_symmetry.space_group_name_H-M   'P 1'
#
loop_
_entity.id
_entity.type
_entity.pdbx_description
1 polymer ?
#
loop_
_entity_poly.entity_id
_entity_poly.type
_entity_poly.pdbx_seq_one_letter_code
_entity_poly.pdbx_strand_id
1 'polypeptide(L)'
;MANPNLLARFRDEVLLAGPESSLPSNLSQFWLEEPQNHLERYFDGLNSESDAEEKDLDISLPLAAIIHILFAKNGGEEISESSEKLYEYFQDYRLELALEEITRKTHVAAEAATIETIFTNRDVLVEQGPLLQ
;
A
#
# COMPACT_ATOMS: atom_id res chain seq x y z
N MET A 1 -7.35 -20.39 -3.05
CA MET A 1 -8.52 -20.29 -2.16
C MET A 1 -8.35 -19.01 -1.37
N ALA A 2 -9.19 -17.99 -1.60
CA ALA A 2 -9.16 -16.77 -0.82
C ALA A 2 -9.39 -17.11 0.66
N ASN A 3 -8.48 -16.69 1.53
CA ASN A 3 -8.54 -17.00 2.95
C ASN A 3 -9.64 -16.12 3.55
N PRO A 4 -10.81 -16.66 3.98
CA PRO A 4 -12.00 -15.88 4.36
C PRO A 4 -11.83 -15.01 5.62
N ASN A 5 -10.60 -14.82 6.07
CA ASN A 5 -10.22 -14.08 7.25
C ASN A 5 -9.00 -13.17 7.00
N LEU A 6 -8.61 -12.91 5.74
CA LEU A 6 -7.41 -12.13 5.44
C LEU A 6 -7.53 -10.67 5.91
N LEU A 7 -8.68 -10.02 5.68
CA LEU A 7 -8.94 -8.67 6.19
C LEU A 7 -8.97 -8.61 7.71
N ALA A 8 -9.55 -9.60 8.39
CA ALA A 8 -9.58 -9.61 9.86
C ALA A 8 -8.20 -9.92 10.46
N ARG A 9 -7.39 -10.76 9.81
CA ARG A 9 -5.96 -10.89 10.15
C ARG A 9 -5.20 -9.59 9.92
N PHE A 10 -5.46 -8.90 8.80
CA PHE A 10 -4.82 -7.62 8.51
C PHE A 10 -5.18 -6.57 9.57
N ARG A 11 -6.44 -6.54 10.01
CA ARG A 11 -6.86 -5.72 11.16
C ARG A 11 -6.04 -6.04 12.40
N ASP A 12 -5.98 -7.30 12.79
CA ASP A 12 -5.39 -7.72 14.07
C ASP A 12 -3.85 -7.61 14.08
N GLU A 13 -3.20 -7.93 12.97
CA GLU A 13 -1.74 -7.95 12.85
C GLU A 13 -1.14 -6.62 12.41
N VAL A 14 -1.90 -5.79 11.67
CA VAL A 14 -1.41 -4.52 11.12
C VAL A 14 -2.19 -3.36 11.72
N LEU A 15 -3.49 -3.21 11.42
CA LEU A 15 -4.22 -1.97 11.73
C LEU A 15 -4.26 -1.65 13.23
N LEU A 16 -4.29 -2.65 14.11
CA LEU A 16 -4.30 -2.44 15.56
C LEU A 16 -2.91 -2.24 16.19
N ALA A 17 -1.83 -2.37 15.43
CA ALA A 17 -0.46 -2.29 15.95
C ALA A 17 0.02 -0.84 16.21
N GLY A 18 -0.60 0.16 15.58
CA GLY A 18 -0.28 1.58 15.79
C GLY A 18 -0.52 2.43 14.54
N PRO A 19 -0.51 3.77 14.65
CA PRO A 19 -0.90 4.67 13.55
C PRO A 19 -0.02 4.57 12.31
N GLU A 20 1.23 4.14 12.46
CA GLU A 20 2.21 4.01 11.37
C GLU A 20 2.31 2.58 10.82
N SER A 21 1.56 1.62 11.38
CA SER A 21 1.76 0.20 11.10
C SER A 21 1.45 -0.20 9.66
N SER A 22 0.62 0.59 8.96
CA SER A 22 0.29 0.38 7.55
C SER A 22 1.24 1.08 6.58
N LEU A 23 2.24 1.83 7.06
CA LEU A 23 3.29 2.35 6.18
C LEU A 23 4.09 1.20 5.55
N PRO A 24 4.46 1.26 4.26
CA PRO A 24 5.14 0.17 3.58
C PRO A 24 6.37 -0.37 4.32
N SER A 25 7.22 0.51 4.85
CA SER A 25 8.41 0.15 5.62
C SER A 25 8.12 -0.59 6.93
N ASN A 26 6.92 -0.44 7.48
CA ASN A 26 6.50 -1.10 8.73
C ASN A 26 5.76 -2.42 8.49
N LEU A 27 5.40 -2.75 7.25
CA LEU A 27 4.73 -4.01 6.92
C LEU A 27 5.69 -5.18 6.96
N SER A 28 5.26 -6.34 7.44
CA SER A 28 6.02 -7.58 7.21
C SER A 28 6.09 -7.91 5.71
N GLN A 29 7.00 -8.79 5.28
CA GLN A 29 7.06 -9.17 3.86
C GLN A 29 5.72 -9.71 3.34
N PHE A 30 5.03 -10.53 4.16
CA PHE A 30 3.70 -11.04 3.84
C PHE A 30 2.69 -9.90 3.66
N TRP A 31 2.66 -8.94 4.59
CA TRP A 31 1.70 -7.84 4.53
C TRP A 31 2.07 -6.73 3.55
N LEU A 32 3.29 -6.73 3.02
CA LEU A 32 3.69 -5.92 1.87
C LEU A 32 3.14 -6.53 0.57
N GLU A 33 3.34 -7.84 0.39
CA GLU A 33 2.98 -8.56 -0.83
C GLU A 33 1.46 -8.66 -1.02
N GLU A 34 0.67 -8.87 0.04
CA GLU A 34 -0.79 -9.04 -0.10
C GLU A 34 -1.50 -7.79 -0.68
N PRO A 35 -1.37 -6.56 -0.11
CA PRO A 35 -1.95 -5.36 -0.69
C PRO A 35 -1.39 -5.04 -2.09
N GLN A 36 -0.11 -5.31 -2.33
CA GLN A 36 0.52 -5.11 -3.64
C GLN A 36 -0.12 -6.00 -4.71
N ASN A 37 -0.28 -7.30 -4.43
CA ASN A 37 -0.95 -8.26 -5.32
C ASN A 37 -2.42 -7.86 -5.60
N HIS A 38 -3.12 -7.33 -4.60
CA HIS A 38 -4.50 -6.85 -4.76
C HIS A 38 -4.56 -5.62 -5.69
N LEU A 39 -3.63 -4.68 -5.53
CA LEU A 39 -3.52 -3.50 -6.38
C LEU A 39 -3.13 -3.86 -7.82
N GLU A 40 -2.20 -4.78 -8.02
CA GLU A 40 -1.82 -5.25 -9.36
C GLU A 40 -3.02 -5.83 -10.11
N ARG A 41 -3.78 -6.74 -9.48
CA ARG A 41 -5.02 -7.29 -10.06
C ARG A 41 -6.06 -6.22 -10.36
N TYR A 42 -6.22 -5.24 -9.47
CA TYR A 42 -7.12 -4.12 -9.66
C TYR A 42 -6.75 -3.30 -10.89
N PHE A 43 -5.49 -2.85 -11.01
CA PHE A 43 -5.04 -2.06 -12.16
C PHE A 43 -5.01 -2.87 -13.46
N ASP A 44 -4.65 -4.15 -13.42
CA ASP A 44 -4.70 -5.02 -14.60
C ASP A 44 -6.16 -5.24 -15.07
N GLY A 45 -7.09 -5.35 -14.13
CA GLY A 45 -8.53 -5.44 -14.41
C GLY A 45 -9.07 -4.22 -15.14
N LEU A 46 -8.63 -3.01 -14.78
CA LEU A 46 -9.01 -1.77 -15.44
C LEU A 46 -8.49 -1.67 -16.88
N ASN A 47 -7.37 -2.32 -17.18
CA ASN A 47 -6.71 -2.27 -18.49
C ASN A 47 -7.17 -3.38 -19.45
N SER A 48 -7.95 -4.37 -19.00
CA SER A 48 -8.42 -5.46 -19.85
C SER A 48 -9.74 -5.12 -20.56
N GLU A 49 -9.75 -5.14 -21.90
CA GLU A 49 -10.95 -4.94 -22.74
C GLU A 49 -11.96 -6.10 -22.70
N SER A 50 -11.72 -7.14 -21.90
CA SER A 50 -12.60 -8.32 -21.84
C SER A 50 -13.87 -7.99 -21.05
N ASP A 51 -15.02 -8.11 -21.72
CA ASP A 51 -16.37 -8.00 -21.15
C ASP A 51 -16.49 -8.76 -19.82
N ALA A 52 -16.62 -8.00 -18.74
CA ALA A 52 -17.46 -8.21 -17.56
C ALA A 52 -17.86 -9.66 -17.17
N GLU A 53 -16.93 -10.61 -17.15
CA GLU A 53 -16.98 -11.64 -16.12
C GLU A 53 -16.47 -10.98 -14.84
N GLU A 54 -17.32 -10.93 -13.81
CA GLU A 54 -17.06 -10.38 -12.48
C GLU A 54 -15.68 -10.83 -11.98
N LYS A 55 -14.62 -10.10 -12.34
CA LYS A 55 -13.34 -10.22 -11.66
C LYS A 55 -13.63 -9.71 -10.27
N ASP A 56 -13.62 -10.62 -9.31
CA ASP A 56 -13.64 -10.30 -7.88
C ASP A 56 -12.35 -9.51 -7.57
N LEU A 57 -12.40 -8.21 -7.87
CA LEU A 57 -11.32 -7.26 -7.63
C LEU A 57 -11.38 -6.87 -6.15
N ASP A 58 -10.96 -7.81 -5.30
CA ASP A 58 -10.87 -7.58 -3.87
C ASP A 58 -9.81 -6.50 -3.58
N ILE A 59 -10.27 -5.28 -3.36
CA ILE A 59 -9.44 -4.13 -2.94
C ILE A 59 -9.51 -3.87 -1.42
N SER A 60 -10.05 -4.81 -0.64
CA SER A 60 -10.31 -4.58 0.78
C SER A 60 -9.04 -4.27 1.58
N LEU A 61 -7.94 -4.99 1.34
CA LEU A 61 -6.66 -4.78 2.02
C LEU A 61 -6.02 -3.42 1.70
N PRO A 62 -5.76 -3.06 0.42
CA PRO A 62 -5.18 -1.76 0.12
C PRO A 62 -6.09 -0.61 0.55
N LEU A 63 -7.42 -0.75 0.42
CA LEU A 63 -8.36 0.27 0.90
C LEU A 63 -8.28 0.43 2.43
N ALA A 64 -8.24 -0.66 3.19
CA ALA A 64 -8.11 -0.61 4.64
C ALA A 64 -6.79 0.04 5.08
N ALA A 65 -5.68 -0.26 4.39
CA ALA A 65 -4.38 0.35 4.65
C ALA A 65 -4.41 1.87 4.39
N ILE A 66 -4.94 2.28 3.24
CA ILE A 66 -5.05 3.69 2.85
C ILE A 66 -5.92 4.47 3.83
N ILE A 67 -7.11 3.95 4.18
CA ILE A 67 -7.99 4.60 5.17
C ILE A 67 -7.28 4.73 6.51
N HIS A 68 -6.59 3.69 6.96
CA HIS A 68 -5.86 3.71 8.23
C HIS A 68 -4.76 4.79 8.25
N ILE A 69 -3.99 4.91 7.16
CA ILE A 69 -2.94 5.93 7.00
C ILE A 69 -3.53 7.33 6.94
N LEU A 70 -4.58 7.54 6.13
CA LEU A 70 -5.24 8.84 6.03
C LEU A 70 -5.82 9.24 7.39
N PHE A 71 -6.36 8.29 8.15
CA PHE A 71 -6.95 8.56 9.46
C PHE A 71 -5.88 9.03 10.45
N ALA A 72 -4.73 8.34 10.47
CA ALA A 72 -3.57 8.78 11.24
C ALA A 72 -3.08 10.17 10.78
N LYS A 73 -3.01 10.41 9.46
CA LYS A 73 -2.59 11.69 8.86
C LYS A 73 -3.52 12.84 9.24
N ASN A 74 -4.82 12.57 9.37
CA ASN A 74 -5.83 13.55 9.76
C ASN A 74 -6.01 13.67 11.28
N GLY A 75 -5.03 13.22 12.08
CA GLY A 75 -5.09 13.31 13.54
C GLY A 75 -6.16 12.43 14.20
N GLY A 76 -6.65 11.42 13.49
CA GLY A 76 -7.73 10.54 13.94
C GLY A 76 -9.13 11.10 13.72
N GLU A 77 -9.28 12.10 12.85
CA GLU A 77 -10.58 12.65 12.48
C GLU A 77 -11.16 11.99 11.21
N GLU A 78 -12.47 12.12 11.02
CA GLU A 78 -13.18 11.60 9.85
C GLU A 78 -12.62 12.17 8.54
N ILE A 79 -12.60 11.32 7.51
CA ILE A 79 -12.00 11.62 6.21
C ILE A 79 -13.12 11.60 5.17
N SER A 80 -13.17 12.64 4.34
CA SER A 80 -14.12 12.74 3.23
C SER A 80 -13.35 13.06 1.96
N GLU A 81 -13.17 12.06 1.10
CA GLU A 81 -12.38 12.16 -0.13
C GLU A 81 -13.20 11.72 -1.34
N SER A 82 -12.88 12.26 -2.51
CA SER A 82 -13.56 11.86 -3.76
C SER A 82 -13.04 10.51 -4.27
N SER A 83 -13.81 9.87 -5.14
CA SER A 83 -13.40 8.62 -5.79
C SER A 83 -12.14 8.80 -6.65
N GLU A 84 -11.97 9.97 -7.28
CA GLU A 84 -10.76 10.32 -8.04
C GLU A 84 -9.55 10.39 -7.11
N LYS A 85 -9.71 11.01 -5.93
CA LYS A 85 -8.61 11.09 -4.95
C LYS A 85 -8.27 9.73 -4.38
N LEU A 86 -9.26 8.87 -4.15
CA LEU A 86 -9.03 7.49 -3.73
C LEU A 86 -8.23 6.70 -4.78
N TYR A 87 -8.49 6.92 -6.06
CA TYR A 87 -7.70 6.32 -7.14
C TYR A 87 -6.23 6.79 -7.12
N GLU A 88 -5.99 8.08 -6.90
CA GLU A 88 -4.64 8.61 -6.70
C GLU A 88 -3.95 7.95 -5.50
N TYR A 89 -4.64 7.80 -4.36
CA TYR A 89 -4.09 7.10 -3.19
C TYR A 89 -3.74 5.64 -3.49
N PHE A 90 -4.50 4.93 -4.32
CA PHE A 90 -4.12 3.59 -4.77
C PHE A 90 -2.84 3.59 -5.61
N GLN A 91 -2.66 4.57 -6.50
CA GLN A 91 -1.45 4.69 -7.32
C GLN A 91 -0.23 4.99 -6.46
N ASP A 92 -0.35 5.97 -5.56
CA ASP A 92 0.72 6.39 -4.65
C ASP A 92 1.10 5.25 -3.70
N TYR A 93 0.11 4.56 -3.10
CA TYR A 93 0.38 3.44 -2.21
C TYR A 93 1.09 2.29 -2.94
N ARG A 94 0.67 2.00 -4.18
CA ARG A 94 1.34 0.99 -5.02
C ARG A 94 2.80 1.34 -5.27
N LEU A 95 3.11 2.61 -5.55
CA LEU A 95 4.48 3.06 -5.78
C LEU A 95 5.35 2.91 -4.52
N GLU A 96 4.83 3.32 -3.37
CA GLU A 96 5.55 3.23 -2.09
C GLU A 96 5.78 1.77 -1.65
N LEU A 97 4.81 0.87 -1.88
CA LEU A 97 4.99 -0.57 -1.68
C LEU A 97 6.13 -1.13 -2.56
N ALA A 98 6.17 -0.73 -3.84
CA ALA A 98 7.21 -1.17 -4.77
C ALA A 98 8.60 -0.62 -4.39
N LEU A 99 8.69 0.63 -3.93
CA LEU A 99 9.94 1.22 -3.44
C LEU A 99 10.48 0.47 -2.22
N GLU A 100 9.61 0.10 -1.30
CA GLU A 100 9.97 -0.73 -0.14
C GLU A 100 10.39 -2.14 -0.58
N GLU A 101 9.71 -2.75 -1.54
CA GLU A 101 10.09 -4.07 -2.08
C GLU A 101 11.50 -4.03 -2.69
N ILE A 102 11.80 -3.00 -3.49
CA ILE A 102 13.14 -2.77 -4.05
C ILE A 102 14.16 -2.61 -2.92
N THR A 103 13.84 -1.82 -1.90
CA THR A 103 14.71 -1.59 -0.74
C THR A 103 15.03 -2.88 0.02
N ARG A 104 14.05 -3.79 0.16
CA ARG A 104 14.24 -5.09 0.82
C ARG A 104 15.03 -6.10 -0.01
N LYS A 105 14.85 -6.08 -1.34
CA LYS A 105 15.36 -7.14 -2.24
C LYS A 105 16.62 -6.76 -2.99
N THR A 106 17.03 -5.50 -2.96
CA THR A 106 18.17 -4.99 -3.72
C THR A 106 19.15 -4.22 -2.82
N HIS A 107 20.22 -3.71 -3.43
CA HIS A 107 21.16 -2.80 -2.76
C HIS A 107 20.77 -1.33 -2.93
N VAL A 108 19.59 -1.05 -3.48
CA VAL A 108 19.09 0.30 -3.67
C VAL A 108 18.21 0.63 -2.47
N ALA A 109 18.55 1.68 -1.72
CA ALA A 109 17.74 2.16 -0.61
C ALA A 109 16.94 3.38 -1.07
N ALA A 110 15.62 3.25 -1.11
CA ALA A 110 14.71 4.39 -1.23
C ALA A 110 14.38 4.93 0.17
N GLU A 111 14.34 6.25 0.33
CA GLU A 111 13.85 6.86 1.56
C GLU A 111 12.39 6.42 1.81
N ALA A 112 12.14 5.83 2.98
CA ALA A 112 10.81 5.38 3.37
C ALA A 112 9.86 6.56 3.62
N ALA A 113 8.61 6.42 3.17
CA ALA A 113 7.57 7.42 3.46
C ALA A 113 7.14 7.39 4.93
N THR A 114 6.82 8.55 5.48
CA THR A 114 6.18 8.73 6.79
C THR A 114 4.70 9.04 6.63
N ILE A 115 3.94 9.15 7.72
CA ILE A 115 2.53 9.59 7.68
C ILE A 115 2.39 10.98 7.04
N GLU A 116 3.34 11.87 7.29
CA GLU A 116 3.34 13.24 6.75
C GLU A 116 3.63 13.25 5.25
N THR A 117 4.51 12.37 4.77
CA THR A 117 5.01 12.41 3.39
C THR A 117 4.31 11.45 2.44
N ILE A 118 3.70 10.36 2.93
CA ILE A 118 2.92 9.45 2.09
C ILE A 118 1.67 10.16 1.53
N PHE A 119 1.28 9.77 0.32
CA PHE A 119 0.19 10.40 -0.45
C PHE A 119 0.42 11.89 -0.74
N THR A 120 1.69 12.25 -0.90
CA THR A 120 2.10 13.57 -1.37
C THR A 120 2.99 13.38 -2.59
N ASN A 121 3.12 14.41 -3.43
CA ASN A 121 4.05 14.41 -4.54
C ASN A 121 5.49 14.67 -4.03
N ARG A 122 6.02 13.76 -3.20
CA ARG A 122 7.35 13.87 -2.58
C ARG A 122 8.44 13.50 -3.58
N ASP A 123 9.57 14.20 -3.50
CA ASP A 123 10.81 13.72 -4.12
C ASP A 123 11.36 12.57 -3.27
N VAL A 124 11.66 11.43 -3.91
CA VAL A 124 12.23 10.26 -3.22
C VAL A 124 13.73 10.22 -3.46
N LEU A 125 14.51 10.30 -2.39
CA LEU A 125 15.95 10.07 -2.44
C LEU A 125 16.22 8.58 -2.58
N VAL A 126 17.04 8.23 -3.56
CA VAL A 126 17.43 6.86 -3.87
C VAL A 126 18.94 6.74 -3.84
N GLU A 127 19.46 5.92 -2.93
CA GLU A 127 20.89 5.70 -2.74
C GLU A 127 21.27 4.27 -3.11
N GLN A 128 22.49 4.08 -3.64
CA GLN A 128 23.07 2.75 -3.76
C GLN A 128 23.84 2.41 -2.49
N GLY A 129 23.41 1.35 -1.80
CA GLY A 129 24.16 0.74 -0.72
C GLY A 129 25.50 0.18 -1.22
N PRO A 130 26.51 0.05 -0.32
CA PRO A 130 27.81 -0.46 -0.70
C PRO A 130 27.68 -1.90 -1.23
N LEU A 131 28.34 -2.18 -2.36
CA LEU A 131 28.59 -3.54 -2.81
C LEU A 131 29.36 -4.25 -1.69
N LEU A 132 28.75 -5.24 -1.04
CA LEU A 132 29.49 -6.11 -0.13
C LEU A 132 30.58 -6.82 -0.96
N GLN A 133 31.84 -6.47 -0.69
CA GLN A 133 33.03 -7.12 -1.24
C GLN A 133 33.18 -8.53 -0.67
#